data_AF-A0A5F1ZBH9-F1
#
_entry.id   AF-A0A5F1ZBH9-F1
#
_cell.length_a   1.000
_cell.length_b   1.000
_cell.length_c   1.000
_cell.angle_alpha   90.00
_cell.angle_beta   90.00
_cell.angle_gamma   90.00
#
_symmetry.space_group_name_H-M   'P 1'
#
loop_
_entity.id
_entity.type
_entity.pdbx_description
1 polymer ?
#
loop_
_entity_poly.entity_id
_entity_poly.type
_entity_poly.pdbx_seq_one_letter_code
_entity_poly.pdbx_strand_id
1 'polypeptide(L)'
;MDRLIGNISIIESVKVKIQKGRNWLLRFPKSYYFFITLYVFFYAFHCFWNWDEFMILNRSLELEAVNSGKQVSLLRLYPFQIIAVFVSAALYFLVCVGINVLFSLGCKEGKILRTHFVELFRNLIRLFFLFVCVLFLGNQILGYFLHSGVYSVLVIIFWTSVFLLFIIENGKLYRRLFQSTDRNTLLISHSLGYVNPILFVFFVLILANL
;
A
#
# COMPACT_ATOMS: atom_id res chain seq x y z
N MET A 1 -5.52 -40.31 39.87
CA MET A 1 -4.39 -40.02 38.95
C MET A 1 -4.84 -39.37 37.65
N ASP A 2 -6.02 -39.71 37.10
CA ASP A 2 -6.47 -39.22 35.77
C ASP A 2 -6.70 -37.70 35.68
N ARG A 3 -7.13 -37.04 36.77
CA ARG A 3 -7.27 -35.56 36.80
C ARG A 3 -5.95 -34.79 36.71
N LEU A 4 -4.85 -35.39 37.16
CA LEU A 4 -3.51 -34.77 37.07
C LEU A 4 -2.96 -34.87 35.65
N ILE A 5 -3.21 -35.99 34.96
CA ILE A 5 -2.78 -36.22 33.57
C ILE A 5 -3.55 -35.29 32.60
N GLY A 6 -4.85 -35.09 32.82
CA GLY A 6 -5.67 -34.16 32.02
C GLY A 6 -5.25 -32.69 32.17
N ASN A 7 -4.84 -32.25 33.36
CA ASN A 7 -4.38 -30.87 33.57
C ASN A 7 -3.02 -30.59 32.93
N ILE A 8 -2.12 -31.59 32.88
CA ILE A 8 -0.81 -31.45 32.24
C ILE A 8 -0.95 -31.27 30.72
N SER A 9 -1.83 -32.04 30.06
CA SER A 9 -2.04 -31.93 28.61
C SER A 9 -2.67 -30.60 28.20
N ILE A 10 -3.59 -30.05 29.02
CA ILE A 10 -4.19 -28.73 28.78
C ILE A 10 -3.12 -27.63 28.90
N ILE A 11 -2.28 -27.66 29.94
CA ILE A 11 -1.21 -26.68 30.15
C ILE A 11 -0.19 -26.72 29.00
N GLU A 12 0.19 -27.91 28.53
CA GLU A 12 1.06 -28.06 27.35
C GLU A 12 0.42 -27.51 26.09
N SER A 13 -0.86 -27.79 25.84
CA SER A 13 -1.57 -27.27 24.67
C SER A 13 -1.66 -25.73 24.66
N VAL A 14 -1.84 -25.12 25.84
CA VAL A 14 -1.88 -23.67 26.01
C VAL A 14 -0.49 -23.06 25.80
N LYS A 15 0.57 -23.66 26.37
CA LYS A 15 1.96 -23.22 26.13
C LYS A 15 2.32 -23.27 24.65
N VAL A 16 1.94 -24.33 23.94
CA VAL A 16 2.17 -24.47 22.49
C VAL A 16 1.41 -23.39 21.71
N LYS A 17 0.15 -23.10 22.05
CA LYS A 17 -0.63 -22.01 21.43
C LYS A 17 0.00 -20.63 21.67
N ILE A 18 0.43 -20.34 22.90
CA ILE A 18 1.10 -19.09 23.27
C ILE A 18 2.43 -18.94 22.51
N GLN A 19 3.23 -20.01 22.46
CA GLN A 19 4.52 -19.98 21.75
C GLN A 19 4.34 -19.83 20.24
N LYS A 20 3.32 -20.48 19.66
CA LYS A 20 2.93 -20.29 18.26
C LYS A 20 2.46 -18.86 18.00
N GLY A 21 1.67 -18.27 18.89
CA GLY A 21 1.24 -16.86 18.83
C GLY A 21 2.42 -15.89 18.93
N ARG A 22 3.35 -16.11 19.85
CA ARG A 22 4.58 -15.30 19.99
C ARG A 22 5.45 -15.37 18.74
N ASN A 23 5.65 -16.57 18.19
CA ASN A 23 6.42 -16.77 16.97
C ASN A 23 5.73 -16.12 15.76
N TRP A 24 4.40 -16.12 15.71
CA TRP A 24 3.64 -15.42 14.69
C TRP A 24 3.79 -13.91 14.81
N LEU A 25 3.65 -13.33 16.02
CA LEU A 25 3.85 -11.90 16.27
C LEU A 25 5.25 -11.42 15.88
N LEU A 26 6.29 -12.20 16.18
CA LEU A 26 7.67 -11.85 15.80
C LEU A 26 7.93 -11.92 14.29
N ARG A 27 7.17 -12.75 13.56
CA ARG A 27 7.28 -12.89 12.10
C ARG A 27 6.32 -11.99 11.33
N PHE A 28 5.27 -11.50 11.99
CA PHE A 28 4.23 -10.69 11.37
C PHE A 28 4.76 -9.38 10.73
N PRO A 29 5.69 -8.62 11.34
CA PRO A 29 6.31 -7.44 10.71
C PRO A 29 7.08 -7.74 9.42
N LYS A 30 7.50 -9.01 9.23
CA LYS A 30 8.20 -9.45 8.02
C LYS A 30 7.24 -9.95 6.93
N SER A 31 5.94 -10.04 7.23
CA SER A 31 4.91 -10.46 6.27
C SER A 31 4.69 -9.39 5.20
N TYR A 32 4.43 -9.82 3.97
CA TYR A 32 4.05 -8.94 2.86
C TYR A 32 2.71 -8.22 3.10
N TYR A 33 1.85 -8.81 3.93
CA TYR A 33 0.54 -8.27 4.29
C TYR A 33 0.56 -7.35 5.51
N PHE A 34 1.74 -7.15 6.13
CA PHE A 34 1.86 -6.35 7.34
C PHE A 34 1.31 -4.93 7.14
N PHE A 35 1.78 -4.24 6.10
CA PHE A 35 1.36 -2.86 5.83
C PHE A 35 -0.08 -2.74 5.34
N ILE A 36 -0.60 -3.75 4.63
CA ILE A 36 -2.04 -3.80 4.32
C ILE A 36 -2.85 -3.81 5.61
N THR A 37 -2.49 -4.72 6.51
CA THR A 37 -3.19 -4.89 7.79
C THR A 37 -3.08 -3.61 8.61
N LEU A 38 -1.88 -3.03 8.69
CA LEU A 38 -1.64 -1.77 9.39
C LEU A 38 -2.47 -0.62 8.82
N TYR A 39 -2.56 -0.50 7.48
CA TYR A 39 -3.39 0.51 6.83
C TYR A 39 -4.88 0.34 7.18
N VAL A 40 -5.40 -0.88 7.09
CA VAL A 40 -6.80 -1.18 7.47
C VAL A 40 -7.05 -0.78 8.93
N PHE A 41 -6.13 -1.11 9.84
CA PHE A 41 -6.27 -0.71 11.25
C PHE A 41 -6.22 0.80 11.44
N PHE A 42 -5.29 1.51 10.81
CA PHE A 42 -5.21 2.97 10.88
C PHE A 42 -6.46 3.64 10.32
N TYR A 43 -6.93 3.18 9.16
CA TYR A 43 -8.12 3.73 8.53
C TYR A 43 -9.38 3.46 9.36
N ALA A 44 -9.55 2.24 9.87
CA ALA A 44 -10.66 1.89 10.75
C ALA A 44 -10.64 2.74 12.03
N PHE A 45 -9.49 2.82 12.70
CA PHE A 45 -9.34 3.64 13.90
C PHE A 45 -9.68 5.12 13.61
N HIS A 46 -9.19 5.67 12.51
CA HIS A 46 -9.49 7.04 12.10
C HIS A 46 -10.98 7.27 11.83
N CYS A 47 -11.65 6.33 11.16
CA CYS A 47 -13.09 6.39 10.91
C CYS A 47 -13.90 6.30 12.20
N PHE A 48 -13.53 5.39 13.12
CA PHE A 48 -14.21 5.26 14.40
C PHE A 48 -13.99 6.49 15.29
N TRP A 49 -12.78 7.04 15.31
CA TRP A 49 -12.45 8.20 16.14
C TRP A 49 -13.16 9.49 15.69
N ASN A 50 -13.30 9.69 14.38
CA ASN A 50 -13.90 10.91 13.79
C ASN A 50 -15.27 10.63 13.15
N TRP A 51 -16.01 9.65 13.69
CA TRP A 51 -17.24 9.14 13.07
C TRP A 51 -18.26 10.25 12.82
N ASP A 52 -18.51 11.10 13.82
CA ASP A 52 -19.52 12.15 13.73
C ASP A 52 -19.17 13.19 12.67
N GLU A 53 -17.90 13.63 12.61
CA GLU A 53 -17.41 14.56 11.58
C GLU A 53 -17.56 13.98 10.17
N PHE A 54 -17.26 12.68 10.00
CA PHE A 54 -17.42 12.01 8.71
C PHE A 54 -18.88 11.82 8.30
N MET A 55 -19.79 11.57 9.25
CA MET A 55 -21.22 11.51 8.93
C MET A 55 -21.76 12.88 8.51
N ILE A 56 -21.29 13.97 9.12
CA ILE A 56 -21.62 15.35 8.70
C ILE A 56 -21.10 15.60 7.28
N LEU A 57 -19.85 15.23 7.00
CA LEU A 57 -19.25 15.39 5.67
C LEU A 57 -20.01 14.57 4.61
N ASN A 58 -20.31 13.30 4.90
CA ASN A 58 -21.11 12.45 4.00
C ASN A 58 -22.46 13.10 3.69
N ARG A 59 -23.17 13.61 4.71
CA ARG A 59 -24.47 14.29 4.52
C ARG A 59 -24.33 15.56 3.68
N SER A 60 -23.26 16.33 3.85
CA SER A 60 -23.01 17.51 3.01
C SER A 60 -22.82 17.15 1.53
N LEU A 61 -22.09 16.06 1.24
CA LEU A 61 -21.88 15.56 -0.13
C LEU A 61 -23.19 15.07 -0.74
N GLU A 62 -24.04 14.39 0.03
CA GLU A 62 -25.36 13.95 -0.41
C GLU A 62 -26.28 15.15 -0.71
N LEU A 63 -26.30 16.16 0.16
CA LEU A 63 -27.08 17.38 -0.07
C LEU A 63 -26.60 18.14 -1.31
N GLU A 64 -25.29 18.25 -1.52
CA GLU A 64 -24.73 18.88 -2.73
C GLU A 64 -25.12 18.14 -4.00
N ALA A 65 -25.13 16.80 -3.97
CA ALA A 65 -25.54 15.98 -5.09
C ALA A 65 -27.03 16.11 -5.41
N VAL A 66 -27.89 16.14 -4.38
CA VAL A 66 -29.33 16.42 -4.53
C VAL A 66 -29.54 17.79 -5.18
N ASN A 67 -28.82 18.82 -4.70
CA ASN A 67 -28.95 20.19 -5.21
C ASN A 67 -28.41 20.35 -6.64
N SER A 68 -27.40 19.56 -7.03
CA SER A 68 -26.79 19.61 -8.37
C SER A 68 -27.39 18.62 -9.37
N GLY A 69 -28.34 17.77 -8.94
CA GLY A 69 -28.91 16.68 -9.74
C GLY A 69 -27.88 15.58 -10.09
N LYS A 70 -26.74 15.55 -9.41
CA LYS A 70 -25.67 14.56 -9.64
C LYS A 70 -25.82 13.39 -8.66
N GLN A 71 -25.17 12.27 -8.97
CA GLN A 71 -25.08 11.12 -8.06
C GLN A 71 -23.78 11.16 -7.27
N VAL A 72 -23.82 10.84 -5.98
CA VAL A 72 -22.62 10.63 -5.17
C VAL A 72 -22.09 9.22 -5.39
N SER A 73 -20.82 9.10 -5.76
CA SER A 73 -20.15 7.80 -5.76
C SER A 73 -19.92 7.32 -4.33
N LEU A 74 -20.30 6.07 -4.03
CA LEU A 74 -20.02 5.38 -2.76
C LEU A 74 -18.54 5.49 -2.35
N LEU A 75 -17.62 5.48 -3.32
CA LEU A 75 -16.18 5.57 -3.06
C LEU A 75 -15.73 6.91 -2.47
N ARG A 76 -16.58 7.95 -2.53
CA ARG A 76 -16.32 9.26 -1.91
C ARG A 76 -16.77 9.32 -0.44
N LEU A 77 -17.64 8.41 -0.02
CA LEU A 77 -18.24 8.41 1.32
C LEU A 77 -17.36 7.62 2.31
N TYR A 78 -17.24 8.13 3.53
CA TYR A 78 -16.65 7.36 4.63
C TYR A 78 -17.63 6.28 5.10
N PRO A 79 -17.17 5.07 5.46
CA PRO A 79 -15.79 4.59 5.46
C PRO A 79 -15.39 3.88 4.13
N PHE A 80 -16.17 4.00 3.07
CA PHE A 80 -15.98 3.25 1.82
C PHE A 80 -14.78 3.73 1.00
N GLN A 81 -14.19 4.89 1.31
CA GLN A 81 -12.99 5.38 0.64
C GLN A 81 -11.79 4.43 0.74
N ILE A 82 -11.77 3.52 1.72
CA ILE A 82 -10.75 2.46 1.80
C ILE A 82 -10.67 1.63 0.50
N ILE A 83 -11.82 1.44 -0.18
CA ILE A 83 -11.90 0.71 -1.44
C ILE A 83 -11.12 1.43 -2.54
N ALA A 84 -11.13 2.78 -2.56
CA ALA A 84 -10.38 3.56 -3.53
C ALA A 84 -8.86 3.31 -3.45
N VAL A 85 -8.34 3.06 -2.25
CA VAL A 85 -6.92 2.69 -2.06
C VAL A 85 -6.63 1.29 -2.58
N PHE A 86 -7.53 0.32 -2.38
CA PHE A 86 -7.39 -1.01 -2.98
C PHE A 86 -7.48 -0.99 -4.51
N VAL A 87 -8.36 -0.15 -5.07
CA VAL A 87 -8.44 0.06 -6.53
C VAL A 87 -7.15 0.70 -7.04
N SER A 88 -6.61 1.70 -6.34
CA SER A 88 -5.33 2.32 -6.67
C SER A 88 -4.17 1.31 -6.63
N ALA A 89 -4.17 0.41 -5.64
CA ALA A 89 -3.21 -0.68 -5.56
C ALA A 89 -3.34 -1.61 -6.77
N ALA A 90 -4.55 -2.03 -7.13
CA ALA A 90 -4.81 -2.86 -8.30
C ALA A 90 -4.30 -2.20 -9.60
N LEU A 91 -4.57 -0.91 -9.79
CA LEU A 91 -4.05 -0.14 -10.93
C LEU A 91 -2.52 -0.09 -10.95
N TYR A 92 -1.89 0.16 -9.80
CA TYR A 92 -0.43 0.13 -9.68
C TYR A 92 0.14 -1.24 -10.10
N PHE A 93 -0.46 -2.34 -9.64
CA PHE A 93 -0.05 -3.68 -10.07
C PHE A 93 -0.22 -3.90 -11.55
N LEU A 94 -1.35 -3.45 -12.13
CA LEU A 94 -1.59 -3.58 -13.57
C LEU A 94 -0.52 -2.83 -14.38
N VAL A 95 -0.14 -1.62 -13.96
CA VAL A 95 0.94 -0.86 -14.59
C VAL A 95 2.28 -1.60 -14.48
N CYS A 96 2.65 -2.04 -13.27
CA CYS A 96 3.89 -2.78 -13.07
C CYS A 96 3.94 -4.08 -13.88
N VAL A 97 2.88 -4.88 -13.83
CA VAL A 97 2.80 -6.16 -14.57
C VAL A 97 2.80 -5.90 -16.07
N GLY A 98 1.98 -4.96 -16.56
CA GLY A 98 1.88 -4.63 -17.99
C GLY A 98 3.23 -4.23 -18.58
N ILE A 99 3.96 -3.34 -17.92
CA ILE A 99 5.29 -2.90 -18.35
C ILE A 99 6.29 -4.07 -18.36
N ASN A 100 6.27 -4.91 -17.33
CA ASN A 100 7.15 -6.07 -17.25
C ASN A 100 6.85 -7.13 -18.31
N VAL A 101 5.56 -7.36 -18.62
CA VAL A 101 5.14 -8.26 -19.70
C VAL A 101 5.59 -7.73 -21.06
N LEU A 102 5.38 -6.44 -21.34
CA LEU A 102 5.86 -5.79 -22.57
C LEU A 102 7.37 -5.95 -22.73
N PHE A 103 8.13 -5.78 -21.65
CA PHE A 103 9.57 -5.99 -21.65
C PHE A 103 9.97 -7.47 -21.87
N SER A 104 9.24 -8.40 -21.26
CA SER A 104 9.49 -9.84 -21.42
C SER A 104 9.22 -10.35 -22.84
N LEU A 105 8.36 -9.69 -23.62
CA LEU A 105 8.12 -10.05 -25.02
C LEU A 105 9.25 -9.60 -25.95
N GLY A 106 9.97 -8.53 -25.58
CA GLY A 106 11.07 -7.96 -26.36
C GLY A 106 12.45 -8.54 -26.09
N CYS A 107 12.64 -9.29 -24.99
CA CYS A 107 13.94 -9.80 -24.56
C CYS A 107 13.93 -11.32 -24.32
N LYS A 108 15.03 -12.00 -24.70
CA LYS A 108 15.24 -13.46 -24.45
C LYS A 108 15.20 -13.85 -22.97
N GLU A 109 15.21 -12.87 -22.06
CA GLU A 109 15.22 -13.03 -20.61
C GLU A 109 13.84 -13.17 -19.94
N GLY A 110 12.75 -13.37 -20.70
CA GLY A 110 11.40 -13.59 -20.14
C GLY A 110 11.31 -14.72 -19.09
N LYS A 111 12.27 -15.65 -19.09
CA LYS A 111 12.40 -16.69 -18.03
C LYS A 111 12.77 -16.12 -16.65
N ILE A 112 13.60 -15.07 -16.57
CA ILE A 112 14.01 -14.45 -15.30
C ILE A 112 12.80 -13.73 -14.68
N LEU A 113 12.03 -13.00 -15.50
CA LEU A 113 10.77 -12.38 -15.07
C LEU A 113 9.80 -13.41 -14.51
N ARG A 114 9.56 -14.49 -15.24
CA ARG A 114 8.62 -15.54 -14.82
C ARG A 114 9.03 -16.20 -13.50
N THR A 115 10.34 -16.32 -13.25
CA THR A 115 10.89 -16.96 -12.04
C THR A 115 10.73 -16.06 -10.81
N HIS A 116 10.98 -14.76 -10.94
CA HIS A 116 10.89 -13.80 -9.83
C HIS A 116 9.54 -13.08 -9.71
N PHE A 117 8.58 -13.35 -10.59
CA PHE A 117 7.29 -12.64 -10.65
C PHE A 117 6.52 -12.64 -9.32
N VAL A 118 6.44 -13.80 -8.65
CA VAL A 118 5.73 -13.92 -7.37
C VAL A 118 6.41 -13.11 -6.27
N GLU A 119 7.74 -13.13 -6.25
CA GLU A 119 8.54 -12.38 -5.29
C GLU A 119 8.44 -10.86 -5.54
N LEU A 120 8.49 -10.45 -6.81
CA LEU A 120 8.24 -9.08 -7.24
C LEU A 120 6.86 -8.61 -6.76
N PHE A 121 5.81 -9.37 -7.07
CA PHE A 121 4.43 -9.04 -6.69
C PHE A 121 4.26 -8.85 -5.18
N ARG A 122 4.79 -9.79 -4.39
CA ARG A 122 4.75 -9.73 -2.92
C ARG A 122 5.45 -8.50 -2.36
N ASN A 123 6.61 -8.14 -2.92
CA ASN A 123 7.35 -6.96 -2.48
C ASN A 123 6.70 -5.64 -2.96
N LEU A 124 6.09 -5.62 -4.15
CA LEU A 124 5.33 -4.47 -4.63
C LEU A 124 4.12 -4.21 -3.73
N ILE A 125 3.39 -5.25 -3.30
CA ILE A 125 2.31 -5.11 -2.30
C ILE A 125 2.83 -4.47 -1.03
N ARG A 126 3.91 -5.04 -0.49
CA ARG A 126 4.48 -4.55 0.77
C ARG A 126 4.91 -3.09 0.66
N LEU A 127 5.55 -2.72 -0.45
CA LEU A 127 6.08 -1.37 -0.68
C LEU A 127 4.96 -0.36 -0.93
N PHE A 128 3.96 -0.70 -1.74
CA PHE A 128 2.80 0.16 -1.99
C PHE A 128 2.06 0.49 -0.70
N PHE A 129 1.74 -0.53 0.11
CA PHE A 129 1.00 -0.29 1.36
C PHE A 129 1.87 0.36 2.45
N LEU A 130 3.20 0.15 2.46
CA LEU A 130 4.09 0.95 3.29
C LEU A 130 3.95 2.44 2.96
N PHE A 131 3.99 2.78 1.66
CA PHE A 131 3.85 4.14 1.18
C PHE A 131 2.48 4.73 1.52
N VAL A 132 1.40 3.96 1.34
CA VAL A 132 0.05 4.37 1.77
C VAL A 132 0.00 4.66 3.26
N CYS A 133 0.60 3.81 4.11
CA CYS A 133 0.67 4.06 5.56
C CYS A 133 1.42 5.35 5.89
N VAL A 134 2.56 5.60 5.22
CA VAL A 134 3.34 6.84 5.41
C VAL A 134 2.54 8.06 4.99
N LEU A 135 1.90 8.01 3.81
CA LEU A 135 1.01 9.08 3.35
C LEU A 135 -0.16 9.32 4.31
N PHE A 136 -0.80 8.24 4.77
CA PHE A 136 -1.92 8.34 5.69
C PHE A 136 -1.51 9.05 6.98
N LEU A 137 -0.47 8.56 7.67
CA LEU A 137 0.00 9.16 8.92
C LEU A 137 0.52 10.57 8.71
N GLY A 138 1.31 10.80 7.65
CA GLY A 138 1.86 12.12 7.37
C GLY A 138 0.80 13.15 7.03
N ASN A 139 -0.28 12.77 6.33
CA ASN A 139 -1.41 13.67 6.08
C ASN A 139 -2.17 14.02 7.37
N GLN A 140 -2.32 13.08 8.31
CA GLN A 140 -2.88 13.39 9.63
C GLN A 140 -1.98 14.39 10.39
N ILE A 141 -0.66 14.18 10.35
CA ILE A 141 0.31 15.08 10.99
C ILE A 141 0.25 16.48 10.35
N LEU A 142 0.23 16.56 9.02
CA LEU A 142 0.12 17.82 8.28
C LEU A 142 -1.18 18.55 8.60
N GLY A 143 -2.27 17.82 8.88
CA GLY A 143 -3.55 18.38 9.32
C GLY A 143 -3.44 19.29 10.54
N TYR A 144 -2.54 18.98 11.49
CA TYR A 144 -2.29 19.85 12.66
C TYR A 144 -1.66 21.20 12.30
N PHE A 145 -1.06 21.32 11.11
CA PHE A 145 -0.42 22.55 10.64
C PHE A 145 -1.29 23.33 9.65
N LEU A 146 -2.55 22.92 9.41
CA LEU A 146 -3.43 23.48 8.37
C LEU A 146 -3.56 25.01 8.43
N HIS A 147 -3.58 25.58 9.63
CA HIS A 147 -3.72 27.03 9.84
C HIS A 147 -2.38 27.78 9.94
N SER A 148 -1.25 27.09 9.77
CA SER A 148 0.07 27.72 9.81
C SER A 148 0.45 28.32 8.45
N GLY A 149 1.18 29.44 8.46
CA GLY A 149 1.71 30.05 7.23
C GLY A 149 2.74 29.18 6.49
N VAL A 150 3.21 28.09 7.10
CA VAL A 150 4.18 27.15 6.51
C VAL A 150 3.53 25.88 5.97
N TYR A 151 2.20 25.71 6.09
CA TYR A 151 1.49 24.50 5.69
C TYR A 151 1.81 24.06 4.26
N SER A 152 1.69 24.96 3.29
CA SER A 152 1.93 24.66 1.88
C SER A 152 3.36 24.17 1.63
N VAL A 153 4.35 24.75 2.32
CA VAL A 153 5.75 24.33 2.22
C VAL A 153 5.94 22.94 2.80
N LEU A 154 5.35 22.66 3.98
CA LEU A 154 5.40 21.34 4.61
C LEU A 154 4.75 20.26 3.74
N VAL A 155 3.61 20.56 3.14
CA VAL A 155 2.92 19.66 2.20
C VAL A 155 3.83 19.33 1.02
N ILE A 156 4.42 20.33 0.35
CA ILE A 156 5.28 20.11 -0.81
C ILE A 156 6.50 19.26 -0.44
N ILE A 157 7.18 19.59 0.66
CA ILE A 157 8.35 18.85 1.13
C ILE A 157 7.95 17.40 1.43
N PHE A 158 6.89 17.19 2.20
CA PHE A 158 6.42 15.86 2.58
C PHE A 158 6.09 15.01 1.35
N TRP A 159 5.23 15.50 0.45
CA TRP A 159 4.81 14.75 -0.73
C TRP A 159 5.99 14.45 -1.67
N THR A 160 6.90 15.41 -1.86
CA THR A 160 8.10 15.23 -2.69
C THR A 160 9.03 14.18 -2.08
N SER A 161 9.33 14.27 -0.78
CA SER A 161 10.19 13.31 -0.09
C SER A 161 9.61 11.90 -0.13
N VAL A 162 8.31 11.77 0.12
CA VAL A 162 7.60 10.50 0.10
C VAL A 162 7.63 9.90 -1.31
N PHE A 163 7.33 10.69 -2.35
CA PHE A 163 7.40 10.24 -3.73
C PHE A 163 8.81 9.79 -4.17
N LEU A 164 9.85 10.57 -3.83
CA LEU A 164 11.23 10.19 -4.12
C LEU A 164 11.62 8.89 -3.41
N LEU A 165 11.20 8.70 -2.16
CA LEU A 165 11.41 7.46 -1.42
C LEU A 165 10.74 6.28 -2.12
N PHE A 166 9.51 6.44 -2.62
CA PHE A 166 8.80 5.39 -3.35
C PHE A 166 9.50 5.01 -4.64
N ILE A 167 10.03 5.97 -5.39
CA ILE A 167 10.85 5.75 -6.58
C ILE A 167 12.12 4.96 -6.23
N ILE A 168 12.85 5.42 -5.21
CA ILE A 168 14.14 4.83 -4.80
C ILE A 168 13.96 3.38 -4.36
N GLU A 169 12.95 3.10 -3.53
CA GLU A 169 12.71 1.74 -3.03
C GLU A 169 12.23 0.78 -4.13
N ASN A 170 11.47 1.28 -5.11
CA ASN A 170 11.13 0.49 -6.30
C ASN A 170 12.37 0.19 -7.16
N GLY A 171 13.22 1.17 -7.41
CA GLY A 171 14.49 0.96 -8.12
C GLY A 171 15.37 -0.09 -7.43
N LYS A 172 15.51 -0.01 -6.09
CA LYS A 172 16.23 -1.01 -5.29
C LYS A 172 15.62 -2.41 -5.37
N LEU A 173 14.28 -2.51 -5.39
CA LEU A 173 13.58 -3.78 -5.50
C LEU A 173 13.89 -4.46 -6.84
N TYR A 174 13.75 -3.73 -7.95
CA TYR A 174 14.04 -4.24 -9.29
C TYR A 174 15.52 -4.62 -9.44
N ARG A 175 16.44 -3.79 -8.93
CA ARG A 175 17.88 -4.10 -8.91
C ARG A 175 18.20 -5.43 -8.21
N ARG A 176 17.49 -5.73 -7.12
CA ARG A 176 17.72 -6.94 -6.33
C ARG A 176 17.20 -8.19 -7.04
N LEU A 177 16.03 -8.10 -7.67
CA LEU A 177 15.35 -9.24 -8.27
C LEU A 177 15.83 -9.59 -9.67
N PHE A 178 16.34 -8.61 -10.42
CA PHE A 178 16.74 -8.78 -11.83
C PHE A 178 18.25 -8.65 -12.03
N GLN A 179 19.03 -9.42 -11.27
CA GLN A 179 20.47 -9.52 -11.50
C GLN A 179 20.73 -10.35 -12.76
N SER A 180 21.08 -9.68 -13.86
CA SER A 180 21.51 -10.33 -15.10
C SER A 180 23.01 -10.10 -15.34
N THR A 181 23.64 -11.07 -16.01
CA THR A 181 25.01 -10.97 -16.53
C THR A 181 25.09 -10.04 -17.74
N ASP A 182 23.97 -9.82 -18.44
CA ASP A 182 23.87 -8.87 -19.55
C ASP A 182 23.66 -7.43 -19.04
N ARG A 183 24.57 -6.54 -19.44
CA ARG A 183 24.57 -5.14 -19.05
C ARG A 183 23.34 -4.39 -19.58
N ASN A 184 22.84 -4.73 -20.76
CA ASN A 184 21.67 -4.06 -21.34
C ASN A 184 20.40 -4.44 -20.57
N THR A 185 20.22 -5.73 -20.29
CA THR A 185 19.05 -6.18 -19.54
C THR A 185 19.06 -5.70 -18.09
N LEU A 186 20.24 -5.61 -17.47
CA LEU A 186 20.40 -4.99 -16.16
C LEU A 186 20.00 -3.51 -16.16
N LEU A 187 20.40 -2.75 -17.18
CA LEU A 187 20.09 -1.32 -17.28
C LEU A 187 18.57 -1.11 -17.48
N ILE A 188 17.94 -1.91 -18.33
CA ILE A 188 16.50 -1.77 -18.60
C ILE A 188 15.68 -2.18 -17.38
N SER A 189 15.95 -3.34 -16.77
CA SER A 189 15.23 -3.77 -15.55
C SER A 189 15.38 -2.77 -14.40
N HIS A 190 16.55 -2.15 -14.25
CA HIS A 190 16.78 -1.09 -13.28
C HIS A 190 15.91 0.13 -13.59
N SER A 191 15.94 0.63 -14.84
CA SER A 191 15.13 1.77 -15.28
C SER A 191 13.63 1.53 -15.08
N LEU A 192 13.13 0.32 -15.34
CA LEU A 192 11.73 -0.03 -15.11
C LEU A 192 11.30 0.17 -13.65
N GLY A 193 12.19 -0.14 -12.70
CA GLY A 193 11.93 0.10 -11.28
C GLY A 193 11.68 1.58 -10.95
N TYR A 194 12.40 2.51 -11.59
CA TYR A 194 12.20 3.94 -11.38
C TYR A 194 11.00 4.49 -12.15
N VAL A 195 10.77 3.98 -13.36
CA VAL A 195 9.71 4.46 -14.27
C VAL A 195 8.32 4.03 -13.81
N ASN A 196 8.18 2.85 -13.20
CA ASN A 196 6.88 2.32 -12.77
C ASN A 196 6.12 3.25 -11.79
N PRO A 197 6.72 3.73 -10.68
CA PRO A 197 6.09 4.72 -9.81
C PRO A 197 5.69 6.01 -10.51
N ILE A 198 6.53 6.48 -11.44
CA ILE A 198 6.30 7.72 -12.19
C ILE A 198 5.08 7.56 -13.08
N LEU A 199 5.04 6.51 -13.90
CA LEU A 199 3.91 6.22 -14.77
C LEU A 199 2.63 6.02 -13.98
N PHE A 200 2.69 5.31 -12.85
CA PHE A 200 1.53 5.15 -11.96
C PHE A 200 0.96 6.50 -11.50
N VAL A 201 1.80 7.42 -11.05
CA VAL A 201 1.33 8.76 -10.64
C VAL A 201 0.70 9.49 -11.82
N PHE A 202 1.30 9.43 -13.02
CA PHE A 202 0.68 10.01 -14.21
C PHE A 202 -0.68 9.40 -14.52
N PHE A 203 -0.83 8.07 -14.45
CA PHE A 203 -2.12 7.41 -14.65
C PHE A 203 -3.16 7.85 -13.62
N VAL A 204 -2.79 7.94 -12.33
CA VAL A 204 -3.68 8.41 -11.27
C VAL A 204 -4.07 9.87 -11.50
N LEU A 205 -3.14 10.74 -11.90
CA LEU A 205 -3.43 12.14 -12.20
C LEU A 205 -4.36 12.28 -13.42
N ILE A 206 -4.19 11.47 -14.46
CA ILE A 206 -5.10 11.45 -15.61
C ILE A 206 -6.49 11.01 -15.16
N LEU A 207 -6.58 9.91 -14.40
CA LEU A 207 -7.86 9.40 -13.87
C LEU A 207 -8.55 10.39 -12.92
N ALA A 208 -7.79 11.17 -12.16
CA ALA A 208 -8.35 12.17 -11.24
C ALA A 208 -8.84 13.44 -11.95
N ASN A 209 -8.37 13.69 -13.18
CA ASN A 209 -8.75 14.85 -14.00
C ASN A 209 -9.78 14.51 -15.10
N LEU A 210 -10.22 13.25 -15.17
CA LEU A 210 -11.33 12.76 -16.01
C LEU A 210 -12.64 12.75 -15.22
#